data_AF-A0A356NGA5-F1
#
_entry.id   AF-A0A356NGA5-F1
#
_cell.length_a   1.000
_cell.length_b   1.000
_cell.length_c   1.000
_cell.angle_alpha   90.00
_cell.angle_beta   90.00
_cell.angle_gamma   90.00
#
_symmetry.space_group_name_H-M   'P 1'
#
loop_
_entity.id
_entity.type
_entity.pdbx_description
1 polymer ?
#
loop_
_entity_poly.entity_id
_entity_poly.type
_entity_poly.pdbx_seq_one_letter_code
_entity_poly.pdbx_strand_id
1 'polypeptide(L)'
;MQTSFTQLIPLLPEGAIWIIPLSLILLLAGWVSSIAIAVKSKSLALFALFPLTNPIAIMGMIYKNTSKSMIPIGLYALALMVWFTGSKRSYKLEFERLIAYETGLIEQGEPIKASDIPGPKVNPDENAWEHPFLKPLTMAGRPGKTDDVAR
;
A
#
# COMPACT_ATOMS: atom_id res chain seq x y z
N MET A 1 7.51 -11.22 -19.55
CA MET A 1 7.72 -11.70 -18.17
C MET A 1 6.36 -11.96 -17.54
N GLN A 2 5.96 -13.22 -17.38
CA GLN A 2 4.76 -13.58 -16.61
C GLN A 2 5.19 -13.76 -15.16
N THR A 3 5.00 -12.74 -14.33
CA THR A 3 5.03 -12.92 -12.87
C THR A 3 3.82 -13.76 -12.47
N SER A 4 4.06 -15.02 -12.15
CA SER A 4 3.02 -15.93 -11.65
C SER A 4 2.43 -15.36 -10.36
N PHE A 5 1.11 -15.44 -10.20
CA PHE A 5 0.37 -14.90 -9.03
C PHE A 5 0.94 -15.42 -7.69
N THR A 6 1.48 -16.64 -7.69
CA THR A 6 2.19 -17.26 -6.56
C THR A 6 3.48 -16.55 -6.13
N GLN A 7 4.14 -15.80 -7.01
CA GLN A 7 5.30 -14.98 -6.68
C GLN A 7 4.94 -13.62 -6.07
N LEU A 8 3.68 -13.18 -6.22
CA LEU A 8 3.17 -11.93 -5.61
C LEU A 8 2.70 -12.13 -4.17
N ILE A 9 2.24 -13.33 -3.81
CA ILE A 9 1.79 -13.67 -2.46
C ILE A 9 2.85 -13.38 -1.38
N PRO A 10 4.13 -13.76 -1.53
CA PRO A 10 5.15 -13.46 -0.52
C PRO A 10 5.57 -11.97 -0.48
N LEU A 11 5.17 -11.15 -1.45
CA LEU A 11 5.40 -9.69 -1.45
C LEU A 11 4.31 -8.92 -0.69
N LEU A 12 3.21 -9.58 -0.34
CA LEU A 12 2.15 -8.96 0.45
C LEU A 12 2.55 -8.94 1.93
N PRO A 13 2.32 -7.82 2.64
CA PRO A 13 2.41 -7.79 4.09
C PRO A 13 1.68 -8.98 4.72
N GLU A 14 2.23 -9.59 5.76
CA GLU A 14 1.64 -10.80 6.37
C GLU A 14 0.17 -10.61 6.77
N GLY A 15 -0.19 -9.40 7.20
CA GLY A 15 -1.58 -9.04 7.52
C GLY A 15 -2.49 -8.91 6.30
N ALA A 16 -1.96 -8.50 5.14
CA ALA A 16 -2.74 -8.23 3.93
C ALA A 16 -3.41 -9.51 3.37
N ILE A 17 -2.79 -10.67 3.59
CA ILE A 17 -3.31 -11.98 3.16
C ILE A 17 -4.70 -12.26 3.75
N TRP A 18 -5.00 -11.75 4.95
CA TRP A 18 -6.30 -11.96 5.61
C TRP A 18 -7.25 -10.77 5.44
N ILE A 19 -6.72 -9.54 5.49
CA ILE A 19 -7.52 -8.31 5.41
C ILE A 19 -8.20 -8.18 4.05
N ILE A 20 -7.47 -8.45 2.97
CA ILE A 20 -7.97 -8.31 1.59
C ILE A 20 -9.16 -9.25 1.34
N PRO A 21 -9.04 -10.59 1.51
CA PRO A 21 -10.16 -11.48 1.24
C PRO A 21 -11.32 -11.26 2.19
N LEU A 22 -11.08 -10.96 3.47
CA LEU A 22 -12.15 -10.68 4.43
C LEU A 22 -12.94 -9.42 4.02
N SER A 23 -12.24 -8.34 3.64
CA SER A 23 -12.88 -7.12 3.15
C SER A 23 -13.68 -7.40 1.87
N LEU A 24 -13.13 -8.19 0.95
CA LEU A 24 -13.80 -8.57 -0.30
C LEU A 24 -15.08 -9.36 -0.04
N ILE A 25 -15.04 -10.34 0.87
CA ILE A 25 -16.20 -11.15 1.27
C ILE A 25 -17.30 -10.25 1.86
N LEU A 26 -16.94 -9.31 2.74
CA LEU A 26 -17.89 -8.36 3.33
C LEU A 26 -18.52 -7.43 2.29
N LEU A 27 -17.73 -6.92 1.33
CA LEU A 27 -18.23 -6.10 0.23
C LEU A 27 -19.20 -6.88 -0.66
N LEU A 28 -18.86 -8.12 -1.01
CA LEU A 28 -19.71 -9.00 -1.81
C LEU A 28 -20.99 -9.37 -1.06
N ALA A 29 -20.90 -9.68 0.23
CA ALA A 29 -22.06 -9.95 1.07
C ALA A 29 -22.98 -8.72 1.17
N GLY A 30 -22.42 -7.52 1.33
CA GLY A 30 -23.15 -6.25 1.30
C GLY A 30 -23.86 -6.03 -0.03
N TRP A 31 -23.21 -6.39 -1.14
CA TRP A 31 -23.80 -6.25 -2.46
C TRP A 31 -24.92 -7.24 -2.73
N VAL A 32 -24.69 -8.53 -2.45
CA VAL A 32 -25.69 -9.58 -2.63
C VAL A 32 -26.92 -9.35 -1.75
N SER A 33 -26.71 -8.91 -0.50
CA SER A 33 -27.83 -8.56 0.39
C SER A 33 -28.61 -7.34 -0.12
N SER A 34 -27.94 -6.32 -0.66
CA SER A 34 -28.59 -5.19 -1.31
C SER A 34 -29.46 -5.63 -2.49
N ILE A 35 -28.94 -6.50 -3.37
CA ILE A 35 -29.70 -7.08 -4.50
C ILE A 35 -30.94 -7.82 -3.96
N ALA A 36 -30.76 -8.72 -2.99
CA ALA A 36 -31.86 -9.52 -2.44
C ALA A 36 -33.00 -8.67 -1.87
N ILE A 37 -32.69 -7.53 -1.26
CA ILE A 37 -33.69 -6.59 -0.75
C ILE A 37 -34.31 -5.81 -1.92
N ALA A 38 -33.50 -5.37 -2.88
CA ALA A 38 -33.94 -4.56 -4.02
C ALA A 38 -34.82 -5.32 -5.01
N VAL A 39 -34.71 -6.65 -5.15
CA VAL A 39 -35.58 -7.47 -6.02
C VAL A 39 -37.07 -7.27 -5.69
N LYS A 40 -37.40 -6.96 -4.44
CA LYS A 40 -38.80 -6.66 -4.03
C LYS A 40 -39.34 -5.37 -4.63
N SER A 41 -38.50 -4.51 -5.19
CA SER A 41 -38.85 -3.25 -5.84
C SER A 41 -38.23 -3.20 -7.23
N LYS A 42 -39.03 -3.51 -8.27
CA LYS A 42 -38.59 -3.60 -9.69
C LYS A 42 -37.72 -2.43 -10.16
N SER A 43 -38.02 -1.19 -9.74
CA SER A 43 -37.24 0.00 -10.11
C SER A 43 -35.87 0.09 -9.42
N LEU A 44 -35.73 -0.40 -8.17
CA LEU A 44 -34.49 -0.33 -7.40
C LEU A 44 -33.55 -1.51 -7.70
N ALA A 45 -34.10 -2.64 -8.17
CA ALA A 45 -33.33 -3.82 -8.55
C ALA A 45 -32.29 -3.52 -9.64
N LEU A 46 -32.65 -2.69 -10.63
CA LEU A 46 -31.73 -2.24 -11.69
C LEU A 46 -30.52 -1.49 -11.13
N PHE A 47 -30.74 -0.60 -10.17
CA PHE A 47 -29.65 0.14 -9.53
C PHE A 47 -28.82 -0.75 -8.58
N ALA A 48 -29.40 -1.79 -7.98
CA ALA A 48 -28.67 -2.70 -7.10
C ALA A 48 -27.78 -3.69 -7.87
N LEU A 49 -28.15 -4.05 -9.11
CA LEU A 49 -27.40 -4.98 -9.96
C LEU A 49 -26.05 -4.44 -10.41
N PHE A 50 -25.90 -3.12 -10.57
CA PHE A 50 -24.61 -2.53 -10.91
C PHE A 50 -23.91 -2.03 -9.64
N PRO A 51 -22.70 -2.50 -9.33
CA PRO A 51 -21.99 -2.13 -8.10
C PRO A 51 -21.84 -0.62 -7.91
N LEU A 52 -21.60 0.10 -9.01
CA LEU A 52 -21.41 1.55 -8.99
C LEU A 52 -22.70 2.32 -8.66
N THR A 53 -23.86 1.78 -9.03
CA THR A 53 -25.17 2.40 -8.76
C THR A 53 -25.84 1.84 -7.51
N ASN A 54 -25.29 0.79 -6.91
CA ASN A 54 -25.82 0.17 -5.70
C ASN A 54 -26.01 1.18 -4.53
N PRO A 55 -25.11 2.16 -4.29
CA PRO A 55 -25.37 3.19 -3.28
C PRO A 55 -26.70 3.93 -3.48
N ILE A 56 -27.10 4.18 -4.72
CA ILE A 56 -28.38 4.83 -5.06
C ILE A 56 -29.55 3.90 -4.73
N ALA A 57 -29.42 2.61 -5.01
CA ALA A 57 -30.41 1.61 -4.65
C ALA A 57 -30.60 1.55 -3.12
N ILE A 58 -29.51 1.56 -2.37
CA ILE A 58 -29.52 1.55 -0.89
C ILE A 58 -30.23 2.79 -0.37
N MET A 59 -29.92 4.00 -0.88
CA MET A 59 -30.64 5.21 -0.49
C MET A 59 -32.15 5.05 -0.72
N GLY A 60 -32.56 4.60 -1.91
CA GLY A 60 -33.98 4.35 -2.22
C GLY A 60 -34.63 3.29 -1.31
N MET A 61 -33.87 2.28 -0.88
CA MET A 61 -34.35 1.26 0.05
C MET A 61 -34.46 1.78 1.49
N ILE A 62 -33.57 2.67 1.94
CA ILE A 62 -33.67 3.30 3.27
C ILE A 62 -35.01 4.03 3.40
N TYR A 63 -35.42 4.78 2.37
CA TYR A 63 -36.72 5.47 2.36
C TYR A 63 -37.93 4.53 2.44
N LYS A 64 -37.82 3.31 1.87
CA LYS A 64 -38.92 2.34 1.85
C LYS A 64 -38.95 1.40 3.06
N ASN A 65 -37.78 0.97 3.53
CA ASN A 65 -37.63 0.00 4.60
C ASN A 65 -36.24 0.12 5.25
N THR A 66 -36.14 1.02 6.23
CA THR A 66 -34.90 1.29 6.97
C THR A 66 -34.32 0.03 7.60
N SER A 67 -35.17 -0.80 8.25
CA SER A 67 -34.72 -1.98 9.00
C SER A 67 -33.96 -2.97 8.12
N LYS A 68 -34.50 -3.32 6.94
CA LYS A 68 -33.81 -4.24 6.02
C LYS A 68 -32.58 -3.62 5.38
N SER A 69 -32.62 -2.31 5.12
CA SER A 69 -31.51 -1.58 4.51
C SER A 69 -30.29 -1.48 5.43
N MET A 70 -30.44 -1.67 6.74
CA MET A 70 -29.31 -1.69 7.67
C MET A 70 -28.37 -2.89 7.44
N ILE A 71 -28.84 -3.99 6.85
CA ILE A 71 -28.01 -5.18 6.58
C ILE A 71 -26.87 -4.87 5.60
N PRO A 72 -27.12 -4.43 4.36
CA PRO A 72 -26.04 -4.10 3.43
C PRO A 72 -25.16 -2.95 3.95
N ILE A 73 -25.76 -1.95 4.61
CA ILE A 73 -25.02 -0.82 5.20
C ILE A 73 -24.05 -1.31 6.28
N GLY A 74 -24.50 -2.19 7.18
CA GLY A 74 -23.65 -2.78 8.21
C GLY A 74 -22.50 -3.59 7.63
N LEU A 75 -22.76 -4.36 6.57
CA LEU A 75 -21.71 -5.13 5.87
C LEU A 75 -20.69 -4.21 5.19
N TYR A 76 -21.12 -3.13 4.55
CA TYR A 76 -20.20 -2.13 3.99
C TYR A 76 -19.40 -1.40 5.07
N ALA A 77 -20.04 -1.01 6.16
CA ALA A 77 -19.36 -0.37 7.28
C ALA A 77 -18.30 -1.30 7.91
N LEU A 78 -18.64 -2.58 8.10
CA LEU A 78 -17.69 -3.59 8.56
C LEU A 78 -16.56 -3.81 7.57
N ALA A 79 -16.83 -3.85 6.27
CA ALA A 79 -15.79 -3.97 5.25
C ALA A 79 -14.80 -2.81 5.33
N LEU A 80 -15.29 -1.57 5.47
CA LEU A 80 -14.46 -0.39 5.64
C LEU A 80 -13.66 -0.43 6.94
N MET A 81 -14.29 -0.82 8.05
CA MET A 81 -13.59 -0.99 9.32
C MET A 81 -12.46 -2.00 9.22
N VAL A 82 -12.72 -3.19 8.68
CA VAL A 82 -11.71 -4.23 8.47
C VAL A 82 -10.59 -3.72 7.57
N TRP A 83 -10.92 -3.05 6.47
CA TRP A 83 -9.94 -2.48 5.56
C TRP A 83 -9.04 -1.46 6.26
N PHE A 84 -9.60 -0.39 6.82
CA PHE A 84 -8.80 0.69 7.38
C PHE A 84 -8.04 0.27 8.65
N THR A 85 -8.69 -0.46 9.56
CA THR A 85 -8.03 -0.90 10.80
C THR A 85 -7.00 -1.99 10.52
N GLY A 86 -7.33 -2.94 9.64
CA GLY A 86 -6.42 -3.98 9.18
C GLY A 86 -5.20 -3.40 8.50
N SER A 87 -5.39 -2.54 7.49
CA SER A 87 -4.29 -1.93 6.75
C SER A 87 -3.38 -1.10 7.65
N LYS A 88 -3.93 -0.31 8.58
CA LYS A 88 -3.13 0.46 9.53
C LYS A 88 -2.28 -0.44 10.44
N ARG A 89 -2.86 -1.54 10.93
CA ARG A 89 -2.15 -2.51 11.76
C ARG A 89 -1.04 -3.22 10.96
N SER A 90 -1.35 -3.65 9.75
CA SER A 90 -0.39 -4.33 8.87
C SER A 90 0.78 -3.41 8.51
N TYR A 91 0.50 -2.13 8.21
CA TYR A 91 1.53 -1.13 7.95
C TYR A 91 2.47 -0.96 9.15
N LYS A 92 1.92 -0.81 10.36
CA LYS A 92 2.72 -0.63 11.57
C LYS A 92 3.65 -1.83 11.82
N LEU A 93 3.15 -3.05 11.65
CA LEU A 93 3.93 -4.28 11.85
C LEU A 93 5.07 -4.41 10.84
N GLU A 94 4.80 -4.16 9.55
CA GLU A 94 5.86 -4.20 8.54
C GLU A 94 6.89 -3.09 8.75
N PHE A 95 6.45 -1.91 9.17
CA PHE A 95 7.35 -0.81 9.45
C PHE A 95 8.27 -1.12 10.64
N GLU A 96 7.74 -1.68 11.73
CA GLU A 96 8.53 -2.14 12.87
C GLU A 96 9.50 -3.27 12.47
N ARG A 97 9.06 -4.21 11.62
CA ARG A 97 9.91 -5.28 11.07
C ARG A 97 11.07 -4.72 10.24
N LEU A 98 10.81 -3.73 9.39
CA LEU A 98 11.83 -3.07 8.57
C LEU A 98 12.84 -2.32 9.43
N ILE A 99 12.37 -1.59 10.45
CA ILE A 99 13.26 -0.90 11.40
C ILE A 99 14.14 -1.91 12.16
N ALA A 100 13.57 -3.01 12.64
CA ALA A 100 14.33 -4.05 13.34
C ALA A 100 15.36 -4.71 12.41
N TYR A 101 15.01 -4.93 11.14
CA TYR A 101 15.91 -5.46 10.14
C TYR A 101 17.05 -4.49 9.81
N GLU A 102 16.75 -3.20 9.62
CA GLU A 102 17.75 -2.14 9.41
C GLU A 102 18.69 -2.03 10.61
N THR A 103 18.16 -2.05 11.83
CA THR A 103 18.96 -2.02 13.06
C THR A 103 19.89 -3.24 13.15
N GLY A 104 19.38 -4.44 12.85
CA GLY A 104 20.20 -5.65 12.82
C GLY A 104 21.28 -5.64 11.72
N LEU A 105 21.00 -5.02 10.57
CA LEU A 105 22.00 -4.79 9.51
C LEU A 105 23.10 -3.83 9.94
N ILE A 106 22.76 -2.78 10.69
CA ILE A 106 23.71 -1.83 11.27
C ILE A 106 24.55 -2.49 12.38
N GLU A 107 23.99 -3.43 13.13
CA GLU A 107 24.72 -4.17 14.16
C GLU A 107 25.61 -5.30 13.59
N GLN A 108 25.21 -5.93 12.49
CA GLN A 108 25.94 -7.04 11.85
C GLN A 108 26.97 -6.58 10.82
N GLY A 109 26.72 -5.45 10.15
CA GLY A 109 27.73 -4.78 9.34
C GLY A 109 28.53 -3.86 10.24
N GLU A 110 29.86 -4.05 10.35
CA GLU A 110 30.70 -2.97 10.86
C GLU A 110 30.30 -1.69 10.11
N PRO A 111 29.95 -0.59 10.81
CA PRO A 111 29.50 0.62 10.13
C PRO A 111 30.63 1.06 9.22
N ILE A 112 30.45 0.92 7.90
CA ILE A 112 31.39 1.42 6.91
C ILE A 112 31.36 2.94 7.08
N LYS A 113 32.27 3.47 7.89
CA LYS A 113 32.45 4.90 8.00
C LYS A 113 32.89 5.36 6.62
N ALA A 114 32.39 6.51 6.17
CA ALA A 114 32.85 7.10 4.91
C ALA A 114 34.40 7.28 4.86
N SER A 115 35.07 7.27 6.02
CA SER A 115 36.54 7.24 6.16
C SER A 115 37.20 5.93 5.74
N ASP A 116 36.46 4.82 5.77
CA ASP A 116 36.98 3.47 5.58
C ASP A 116 36.80 2.98 4.14
N ILE A 117 36.11 3.77 3.31
CA ILE A 117 36.01 3.58 1.86
C ILE A 117 37.28 4.19 1.24
N PRO A 118 38.24 3.39 0.74
CA PRO A 118 39.37 3.94 0.03
C PRO A 118 38.86 4.73 -1.17
N GLY A 119 39.16 6.04 -1.18
CA GLY A 119 38.79 6.92 -2.28
C GLY A 119 39.24 6.30 -3.61
N PRO A 120 38.40 6.32 -4.66
CA PRO A 120 38.74 5.67 -5.90
C PRO A 120 40.03 6.31 -6.45
N LYS A 121 41.05 5.49 -6.72
CA LYS A 121 42.23 5.89 -7.49
C LYS A 121 41.81 6.10 -8.94
N VAL A 122 41.10 7.20 -9.19
CA VAL A 122 40.75 7.62 -10.54
C VAL A 122 41.97 8.33 -11.11
N ASN A 123 42.56 7.77 -12.15
CA ASN A 123 43.55 8.45 -12.97
C ASN A 123 42.82 9.63 -13.67
N PRO A 124 43.16 10.91 -13.39
CA PRO A 124 42.42 12.06 -13.92
C PRO A 124 42.40 12.08 -15.45
N ASP A 125 43.42 11.50 -16.07
CA ASP A 125 43.63 11.53 -17.52
C ASP A 125 42.78 10.48 -18.28
N GLU A 126 42.15 9.53 -17.56
CA GLU A 126 41.33 8.45 -18.15
C GLU A 126 39.82 8.62 -17.93
N ASN A 127 39.38 9.67 -17.22
CA ASN A 127 37.97 9.87 -16.93
C ASN A 127 37.22 10.48 -18.13
N ALA A 128 36.96 9.66 -19.16
CA ALA A 128 36.20 10.02 -20.35
C ALA A 128 34.71 10.35 -20.08
N TRP A 129 34.26 10.28 -18.82
CA TRP A 129 32.84 10.28 -18.44
C TRP A 129 32.49 11.42 -17.48
N GLU A 130 32.94 12.64 -17.75
CA GLU A 130 32.44 13.88 -17.11
C GLU A 130 30.96 14.18 -17.48
N HIS A 131 30.09 13.19 -17.30
CA HIS A 131 28.67 13.32 -17.58
C HIS A 131 27.97 14.01 -16.41
N PRO A 132 27.15 15.07 -16.66
CA PRO A 132 26.58 15.90 -15.60
C PRO A 132 25.72 15.12 -14.57
N PHE A 133 25.13 14.00 -14.98
CA PHE A 133 24.34 13.13 -14.10
C PHE A 133 25.15 12.22 -13.17
N LEU A 134 26.46 12.06 -13.41
CA LEU A 134 27.38 11.32 -12.53
C LEU A 134 28.11 12.26 -11.55
N LYS A 135 27.93 13.58 -11.71
CA LYS A 135 28.49 14.62 -10.84
C LYS A 135 28.01 14.53 -9.38
N PRO A 136 26.72 14.24 -9.09
CA PRO A 136 26.26 14.09 -7.70
C PRO A 136 26.88 12.86 -7.02
N LEU A 137 27.05 11.76 -7.76
CA LEU A 137 27.64 10.51 -7.24
C LEU A 137 29.15 10.63 -7.02
N THR A 138 29.85 11.36 -7.89
CA THR A 138 31.29 11.66 -7.73
C THR A 138 31.55 12.69 -6.63
N MET A 139 30.61 13.60 -6.35
CA MET A 139 30.69 14.50 -5.19
C MET A 139 30.34 13.82 -3.87
N ALA A 140 29.41 12.86 -3.86
CA ALA A 140 29.07 12.09 -2.66
C ALA A 140 30.22 11.20 -2.13
N GLY A 141 31.18 10.84 -3.00
CA GLY A 141 32.39 10.10 -2.62
C GLY A 141 33.58 10.95 -2.19
N ARG A 142 33.45 12.29 -2.16
CA ARG A 142 34.52 13.19 -1.66
C ARG A 142 34.27 13.51 -0.19
N PRO A 143 35.23 13.30 0.72
CA PRO A 143 35.09 13.74 2.09
C PRO A 143 34.89 15.27 2.09
N GLY A 144 33.80 15.71 2.71
CA GLY A 144 33.41 17.11 2.73
C GLY A 144 34.53 17.98 3.28
N LYS A 145 35.01 18.94 2.47
CA LYS A 145 35.36 20.23 3.03
C LYS A 145 34.04 20.91 3.35
N THR A 146 33.67 20.90 4.63
CA THR A 146 32.87 21.98 5.22
C THR A 146 33.48 23.29 4.74
N ASP A 147 32.83 23.97 3.79
CA ASP A 147 32.83 25.43 3.66
C ASP A 147 32.01 25.95 2.46
N ASP A 148 31.58 25.12 1.51
CA ASP A 148 30.73 25.61 0.40
C ASP A 148 29.23 25.49 0.72
N VAL A 149 28.78 26.26 1.71
CA VAL A 149 27.38 26.70 1.79
C VAL A 149 27.20 27.81 0.75
N ALA A 150 26.72 27.45 -0.43
CA ALA A 150 26.31 28.42 -1.43
C ALA A 150 25.00 29.09 -0.98
N ARG A 151 25.11 30.37 -0.65
CA ARG A 151 24.05 31.37 -0.82
C ARG A 151 23.59 31.44 -2.28
#